data_AF-A0A0E4GVW1-F1
#
_entry.id   AF-A0A0E4GVW1-F1
#
_cell.length_a   1.000
_cell.length_b   1.000
_cell.length_c   1.000
_cell.angle_alpha   90.00
_cell.angle_beta   90.00
_cell.angle_gamma   90.00
#
_symmetry.space_group_name_H-M   'P 1'
#
loop_
_entity.id
_entity.type
_entity.pdbx_description
1 polymer ?
#
loop_
_entity_poly.entity_id
_entity_poly.type
_entity_poly.pdbx_seq_one_letter_code
_entity_poly.pdbx_strand_id
1 'polypeptide(L)'
;MCTLESMGQPAQWMTVARVLRRAGFGVTGPEVDAALGRDWPGYVDAMLAGDPAQDPGAVATPLPRLQALRPPGKGATPAARKEFNHQVAEQEGILSSWWLRRMVTVGQPVHEKLTLLWHNHFATSAQKVRSAAHMAAQNEKLRTLSLGDFRALAFAMLTDAAMLRWLDGQSNTAKAPNENLAREFMELFALGHGNGYTEDDVRAGARALTGWVIDADGQTSLTPKRHDSGGKTLFGLTRDFDAAGFCDTVLAQPKSAEYVAGRLWRQLASDEPAAPEVLSRLVSAYGPGRDLRALTRAILTDEEFTANRAAVVNTPIEWLVGVMRALRVPVDKPEVLKMADTTLKALGQRPFYPPSVGGWPHGQVWLSTASAEARLRAAVRLAHLGDLSGIESVAPADRIEAVGYWLGIGSWSDRSADALDPLVRKPPQLVAAAVNTPEYLTS
;
A
#
# COMPACT_ATOMS: atom_id res chain seq x y z
N MET A 1 -46.61 -12.30 15.29
CA MET A 1 -45.81 -12.25 16.53
C MET A 1 -44.36 -12.44 16.11
N CYS A 2 -43.52 -11.43 16.39
CA CYS A 2 -42.11 -11.26 16.00
C CYS A 2 -41.72 -11.47 14.54
N THR A 3 -41.67 -10.36 13.81
CA THR A 3 -40.70 -10.16 12.72
C THR A 3 -39.29 -10.44 13.26
N LEU A 4 -38.55 -11.34 12.63
CA LEU A 4 -37.13 -11.59 12.87
C LEU A 4 -36.36 -10.26 12.72
N GLU A 5 -36.07 -9.62 13.85
CA GLU A 5 -35.15 -8.49 13.89
C GLU A 5 -33.75 -9.01 13.54
N SER A 6 -33.23 -8.53 12.40
CA SER A 6 -31.85 -8.58 11.89
C SER A 6 -30.81 -9.36 12.72
N MET A 7 -30.36 -10.53 12.22
CA MET A 7 -29.19 -11.29 12.69
C MET A 7 -27.84 -10.58 12.40
N GLY A 8 -27.80 -9.25 12.47
CA GLY A 8 -26.69 -8.43 12.00
C GLY A 8 -26.45 -7.22 12.88
N GLN A 9 -25.20 -6.78 12.92
CA GLN A 9 -24.74 -5.60 13.64
C GLN A 9 -25.45 -4.33 13.13
N PRO A 10 -25.63 -3.30 13.99
CA PRO A 10 -26.23 -2.04 13.58
C PRO A 10 -25.53 -1.40 12.37
N ALA A 11 -26.27 -0.66 11.55
CA ALA A 11 -25.72 0.00 10.35
C ALA A 11 -24.51 0.92 10.65
N GLN A 12 -24.52 1.59 11.81
CA GLN A 12 -23.40 2.40 12.27
C GLN A 12 -22.15 1.56 12.56
N TRP A 13 -22.32 0.40 13.22
CA TRP A 13 -21.22 -0.56 13.46
C TRP A 13 -20.62 -1.02 12.14
N MET A 14 -21.45 -1.40 11.16
CA MET A 14 -20.99 -1.84 9.84
C MET A 14 -20.22 -0.75 9.09
N THR A 15 -20.67 0.50 9.21
CA THR A 15 -19.99 1.65 8.60
C THR A 15 -18.62 1.87 9.22
N VAL A 16 -18.53 1.91 10.56
CA VAL A 16 -17.24 2.07 11.26
C VAL A 16 -16.31 0.90 10.94
N ALA A 17 -16.81 -0.34 10.93
CA ALA A 17 -16.04 -1.52 10.55
C ALA A 17 -15.47 -1.40 9.13
N ARG A 18 -16.29 -1.04 8.14
CA ARG A 18 -15.84 -0.80 6.76
C ARG A 18 -14.71 0.21 6.72
N VAL A 19 -14.89 1.38 7.35
CA VAL A 19 -13.88 2.42 7.26
C VAL A 19 -12.58 2.02 7.95
N LEU A 20 -12.63 1.40 9.13
CA LEU A 20 -11.43 0.92 9.81
C LEU A 20 -10.70 -0.17 8.99
N ARG A 21 -11.44 -1.07 8.33
CA ARG A 21 -10.86 -2.06 7.42
C ARG A 21 -10.12 -1.42 6.25
N ARG A 22 -10.54 -0.23 5.81
CA ARG A 22 -9.89 0.53 4.71
C ARG A 22 -8.79 1.46 5.17
N ALA A 23 -8.91 2.02 6.37
CA ALA A 23 -7.85 2.79 6.99
C ALA A 23 -6.68 1.91 7.43
N GLY A 24 -6.85 0.59 7.59
CA GLY A 24 -5.82 -0.33 8.03
C GLY A 24 -5.75 -1.64 7.24
N PHE A 25 -5.51 -2.74 7.96
CA PHE A 25 -5.47 -4.10 7.43
C PHE A 25 -6.52 -4.94 8.17
N GLY A 26 -7.79 -4.78 7.83
CA GLY A 26 -8.88 -5.39 8.59
C GLY A 26 -9.22 -4.66 9.89
N VAL A 27 -10.17 -5.20 10.65
CA VAL A 27 -10.59 -4.71 11.97
C VAL A 27 -11.25 -5.86 12.74
N THR A 28 -11.22 -5.81 14.07
CA THR A 28 -11.95 -6.70 14.96
C THR A 28 -13.15 -6.00 15.60
N GLY A 29 -14.17 -6.74 16.01
CA GLY A 29 -15.35 -6.19 16.68
C GLY A 29 -15.03 -5.32 17.89
N PRO A 30 -14.11 -5.70 18.81
CA PRO A 30 -13.71 -4.85 19.91
C PRO A 30 -13.08 -3.51 19.48
N GLU A 31 -12.35 -3.48 18.36
CA GLU A 31 -11.80 -2.24 17.80
C GLU A 31 -12.91 -1.34 17.22
N VAL A 32 -13.93 -1.95 16.58
CA VAL A 32 -15.12 -1.22 16.11
C VAL A 32 -15.89 -0.64 17.30
N ASP A 33 -16.14 -1.43 18.34
CA ASP A 33 -16.85 -1.01 19.54
C ASP A 33 -16.13 0.13 20.27
N ALA A 34 -14.78 0.10 20.31
CA ALA A 34 -13.97 1.17 20.89
C ALA A 34 -14.03 2.50 20.10
N ALA A 35 -14.32 2.41 18.80
CA ALA A 35 -14.49 3.57 17.91
C ALA A 35 -15.95 4.07 17.87
N LEU A 36 -16.92 3.21 18.20
CA LEU A 36 -18.33 3.59 18.25
C LEU A 36 -18.60 4.71 19.28
N GLY A 37 -19.61 5.54 18.98
CA GLY A 37 -20.00 6.67 19.82
C GLY A 37 -19.03 7.87 19.79
N ARG A 38 -17.92 7.78 19.06
CA ARG A 38 -17.03 8.91 18.80
C ARG A 38 -17.49 9.72 17.59
N ASP A 39 -17.13 11.00 17.56
CA ASP A 39 -17.21 11.79 16.33
C ASP A 39 -16.26 11.18 15.29
N TRP A 40 -16.82 10.68 14.17
CA TRP A 40 -16.04 9.95 13.17
C TRP A 40 -14.93 10.82 12.54
N PRO A 41 -15.20 12.06 12.09
CA PRO A 41 -14.14 12.96 11.64
C PRO A 41 -13.05 13.20 12.69
N GLY A 42 -13.41 13.45 13.96
CA GLY A 42 -12.44 13.59 15.04
C GLY A 42 -11.62 12.32 15.31
N TYR A 43 -12.23 11.14 15.15
CA TYR A 43 -11.51 9.86 15.23
C TYR A 43 -10.48 9.73 14.10
N VAL A 44 -10.85 10.07 12.86
CA VAL A 44 -9.93 10.08 11.72
C VAL A 44 -8.79 11.06 11.96
N ASP A 45 -9.09 12.26 12.47
CA ASP A 45 -8.06 13.25 12.80
C ASP A 45 -7.06 12.72 13.83
N ALA A 46 -7.54 12.10 14.91
CA ALA A 46 -6.67 11.50 15.93
C ALA A 46 -5.83 10.34 15.36
N MET A 47 -6.44 9.49 14.52
CA MET A 47 -5.76 8.37 13.86
C MET A 47 -4.63 8.86 12.94
N LEU A 48 -4.87 9.90 12.13
CA LEU A 48 -3.86 10.48 11.23
C LEU A 48 -2.80 11.32 11.97
N ALA A 49 -3.12 11.83 13.17
CA ALA A 49 -2.20 12.60 14.01
C ALA A 49 -1.23 11.75 14.83
N GLY A 50 -1.42 10.42 14.87
CA GLY A 50 -0.51 9.51 15.54
C GLY A 50 0.93 9.64 15.05
N ASP A 51 1.89 9.50 15.97
CA ASP A 51 3.31 9.38 15.61
C ASP A 51 3.64 7.91 15.34
N PRO A 52 3.87 7.50 14.07
CA PRO A 52 4.17 6.11 13.74
C PRO A 52 5.51 5.62 14.32
N ALA A 53 6.40 6.50 14.79
CA ALA A 53 7.64 6.11 15.44
C ALA A 53 7.42 5.67 16.90
N GLN A 54 6.35 6.14 17.55
CA GLN A 54 6.00 5.80 18.94
C GLN A 54 5.02 4.63 19.06
N ASP A 55 4.52 4.11 17.93
CA ASP A 55 3.66 2.93 17.95
C ASP A 55 4.40 1.73 18.57
N PRO A 56 3.83 1.03 19.58
CA PRO A 56 4.53 -0.08 20.23
C PRO A 56 4.96 -1.19 19.28
N GLY A 57 4.16 -1.50 18.27
CA GLY A 57 4.48 -2.48 17.25
C GLY A 57 5.59 -2.02 16.32
N ALA A 58 5.67 -0.72 16.03
CA ALA A 58 6.77 -0.11 15.31
C ALA A 58 8.09 -0.16 16.10
N VAL A 59 8.04 0.16 17.40
CA VAL A 59 9.18 0.07 18.32
C VAL A 59 9.68 -1.38 18.44
N ALA A 60 8.77 -2.34 18.50
CA ALA A 60 9.09 -3.77 18.54
C ALA A 60 9.63 -4.33 17.21
N THR A 61 9.46 -3.58 16.11
CA THR A 61 9.91 -3.96 14.76
C THR A 61 10.77 -2.86 14.14
N PRO A 62 11.95 -2.57 14.72
CA PRO A 62 12.84 -1.54 14.18
C PRO A 62 13.30 -1.94 12.78
N LEU A 63 13.50 -0.95 11.91
CA LEU A 63 14.02 -1.17 10.57
C LEU A 63 15.36 -1.93 10.64
N PRO A 64 15.53 -3.02 9.88
CA PRO A 64 16.77 -3.78 9.91
C PRO A 64 17.94 -2.95 9.37
N ARG A 65 19.13 -3.18 9.93
CA ARG A 65 20.38 -2.60 9.40
C ARG A 65 20.79 -3.36 8.15
N LEU A 66 20.49 -2.78 6.99
CA LEU A 66 20.78 -3.34 5.68
C LEU A 66 21.97 -2.60 5.04
N GLN A 67 22.73 -3.29 4.20
CA GLN A 67 23.93 -2.73 3.57
C GLN A 67 23.75 -2.61 2.07
N ALA A 68 24.17 -1.49 1.49
CA ALA A 68 24.27 -1.35 0.05
C ALA A 68 25.44 -2.22 -0.47
N LEU A 69 25.10 -3.43 -0.93
CA LEU A 69 26.08 -4.38 -1.43
C LEU A 69 26.70 -3.89 -2.74
N ARG A 70 28.02 -4.02 -2.87
CA ARG A 70 28.74 -3.67 -4.11
C ARG A 70 28.69 -4.83 -5.10
N PRO A 71 28.21 -4.62 -6.34
CA PRO A 71 28.22 -5.66 -7.36
C PRO A 71 29.65 -6.13 -7.66
N PRO A 72 29.86 -7.44 -7.91
CA PRO A 72 31.16 -7.96 -8.33
C PRO A 72 31.60 -7.34 -9.67
N GLY A 73 32.90 -7.06 -9.81
CA GLY A 73 33.46 -6.50 -11.05
C GLY A 73 33.41 -7.47 -12.25
N LYS A 74 33.74 -6.96 -13.45
CA LYS A 74 33.67 -7.71 -14.73
C LYS A 74 34.43 -9.05 -14.72
N GLY A 75 35.52 -9.16 -13.96
CA GLY A 75 36.33 -10.38 -13.82
C GLY A 75 35.98 -11.29 -12.63
N ALA A 76 34.88 -11.05 -11.92
CA ALA A 76 34.52 -11.84 -10.74
C ALA A 76 34.24 -13.31 -11.08
N THR A 77 34.72 -14.22 -10.22
CA THR A 77 34.51 -15.66 -10.35
C THR A 77 33.02 -16.03 -10.22
N PRO A 78 32.58 -17.19 -10.76
CA PRO A 78 31.22 -17.68 -10.55
C PRO A 78 30.84 -17.80 -9.07
N ALA A 79 31.78 -18.18 -8.21
CA ALA A 79 31.58 -18.27 -6.76
C ALA A 79 31.29 -16.88 -6.13
N ALA A 80 32.07 -15.85 -6.48
CA ALA A 80 31.84 -14.49 -5.99
C ALA A 80 30.49 -13.91 -6.45
N ARG A 81 30.07 -14.21 -7.69
CA ARG A 81 28.75 -13.82 -8.20
C ARG A 81 27.62 -14.54 -7.48
N LYS A 82 27.77 -15.84 -7.22
CA LYS A 82 26.81 -16.64 -6.46
C LYS A 82 26.65 -16.11 -5.04
N GLU A 83 27.76 -15.80 -4.37
CA GLU A 83 27.76 -15.26 -3.01
C GLU A 83 27.08 -13.89 -2.94
N PHE A 84 27.41 -12.97 -3.85
CA PHE A 84 26.71 -11.69 -3.94
C PHE A 84 25.20 -11.86 -4.14
N ASN A 85 24.77 -12.76 -5.04
CA ASN A 85 23.35 -13.01 -5.27
C ASN A 85 22.67 -13.60 -4.03
N HIS A 86 23.36 -14.45 -3.27
CA HIS A 86 22.87 -15.00 -2.02
C HIS A 86 22.66 -13.90 -0.96
N GLN A 87 23.65 -13.03 -0.76
CA GLN A 87 23.56 -11.91 0.18
C GLN A 87 22.45 -10.91 -0.19
N VAL A 88 22.26 -10.63 -1.49
CA VAL A 88 21.13 -9.81 -1.96
C VAL A 88 19.80 -10.46 -1.60
N ALA A 89 19.63 -11.76 -1.90
CA ALA A 89 18.39 -12.47 -1.61
C ALA A 89 18.11 -12.57 -0.10
N GLU A 90 19.15 -12.75 0.72
CA GLU A 90 19.05 -12.76 2.18
C GLU A 90 18.56 -11.40 2.71
N GLN A 91 19.20 -10.29 2.31
CA GLN A 91 18.80 -8.96 2.74
C GLN A 91 17.38 -8.58 2.26
N GLU A 92 16.99 -8.96 1.04
CA GLU A 92 15.63 -8.76 0.54
C GLU A 92 14.58 -9.58 1.32
N GLY A 93 14.93 -10.81 1.72
CA GLY A 93 14.10 -11.65 2.58
C GLY A 93 13.92 -11.07 3.98
N ILE A 94 14.99 -10.54 4.57
CA ILE A 94 14.96 -9.81 5.85
C ILE A 94 14.04 -8.60 5.75
N LEU A 95 14.20 -7.77 4.73
CA LEU A 95 13.38 -6.57 4.54
C LEU A 95 11.89 -6.90 4.35
N SER A 96 11.57 -7.87 3.49
CA SER A 96 10.18 -8.27 3.23
C SER A 96 9.51 -8.82 4.50
N SER A 97 10.24 -9.65 5.25
CA SER A 97 9.76 -10.22 6.52
C SER A 97 9.56 -9.15 7.59
N TRP A 98 10.48 -8.17 7.67
CA TRP A 98 10.36 -7.04 8.59
C TRP A 98 9.07 -6.24 8.32
N TRP A 99 8.79 -5.90 7.06
CA TRP A 99 7.63 -5.07 6.77
C TRP A 99 6.32 -5.82 7.02
N LEU A 100 6.25 -7.11 6.68
CA LEU A 100 5.10 -7.96 7.04
C LEU A 100 4.89 -8.03 8.54
N ARG A 101 5.96 -8.27 9.31
CA ARG A 101 5.91 -8.29 10.77
C ARG A 101 5.36 -6.96 11.29
N ARG A 102 5.91 -5.84 10.82
CA ARG A 102 5.47 -4.49 11.20
C ARG A 102 3.99 -4.23 10.91
N MET A 103 3.51 -4.55 9.70
CA MET A 103 2.09 -4.39 9.32
C MET A 103 1.16 -5.21 10.23
N VAL A 104 1.60 -6.39 10.70
CA VAL A 104 0.84 -7.21 11.64
C VAL A 104 0.91 -6.65 13.07
N THR A 105 2.05 -6.11 13.51
CA THR A 105 2.26 -5.76 14.93
C THR A 105 1.84 -4.34 15.31
N VAL A 106 1.77 -3.39 14.37
CA VAL A 106 1.43 -1.99 14.71
C VAL A 106 0.04 -1.87 15.34
N GLY A 107 -0.08 -1.02 16.37
CA GLY A 107 -1.36 -0.71 17.00
C GLY A 107 -2.24 0.16 16.10
N GLN A 108 -1.63 1.14 15.42
CA GLN A 108 -2.30 2.05 14.48
C GLN A 108 -1.87 1.73 13.04
N PRO A 109 -2.60 0.88 12.30
CA PRO A 109 -2.18 0.39 10.99
C PRO A 109 -2.21 1.44 9.88
N VAL A 110 -2.82 2.62 10.09
CA VAL A 110 -3.03 3.63 9.06
C VAL A 110 -1.74 4.09 8.38
N HIS A 111 -0.66 4.27 9.13
CA HIS A 111 0.60 4.75 8.56
C HIS A 111 1.26 3.68 7.68
N GLU A 112 1.19 2.40 8.07
CA GLU A 112 1.69 1.31 7.24
C GLU A 112 0.81 1.07 6.02
N LYS A 113 -0.52 1.22 6.17
CA LYS A 113 -1.47 1.18 5.07
C LYS A 113 -1.15 2.26 4.04
N LEU A 114 -1.00 3.51 4.45
CA LEU A 114 -0.62 4.61 3.56
C LEU A 114 0.77 4.40 2.93
N THR A 115 1.73 3.88 3.70
CA THR A 115 3.06 3.52 3.16
C THR A 115 2.94 2.49 2.03
N LEU A 116 2.10 1.46 2.19
CA LEU A 116 1.83 0.48 1.15
C LEU A 116 1.17 1.10 -0.09
N LEU A 117 0.19 1.99 0.11
CA LEU A 117 -0.49 2.69 -1.00
C LEU A 117 0.48 3.57 -1.79
N TRP A 118 1.35 4.32 -1.09
CA TRP A 118 2.35 5.14 -1.76
C TRP A 118 3.45 4.33 -2.43
N HIS A 119 3.80 3.18 -1.87
CA HIS A 119 4.72 2.25 -2.52
C HIS A 119 4.10 1.62 -3.78
N ASN A 120 2.78 1.42 -3.80
CA ASN A 120 2.06 1.00 -4.99
C ASN A 120 1.93 2.14 -6.03
N HIS A 121 1.76 3.39 -5.58
CA HIS A 121 1.70 4.56 -6.46
C HIS A 121 3.05 4.85 -7.13
N PHE A 122 4.12 4.94 -6.33
CA PHE A 122 5.50 5.07 -6.81
C PHE A 122 6.17 3.71 -6.95
N ALA A 123 5.53 2.83 -7.73
CA ALA A 123 5.89 1.42 -7.84
C ALA A 123 7.37 1.24 -8.18
N THR A 124 8.09 0.58 -7.27
CA THR A 124 9.53 0.32 -7.37
C THR A 124 9.79 -1.13 -6.99
N SER A 125 10.37 -1.92 -7.89
CA SER A 125 10.57 -3.36 -7.66
C SER A 125 11.99 -3.71 -7.24
N ALA A 126 12.11 -4.38 -6.08
CA ALA A 126 13.35 -4.94 -5.57
C ALA A 126 14.01 -5.89 -6.60
N GLN A 127 13.22 -6.52 -7.48
CA GLN A 127 13.71 -7.41 -8.53
C GLN A 127 14.77 -6.76 -9.43
N LYS A 128 14.59 -5.48 -9.81
CA LYS A 128 15.58 -4.73 -10.61
C LYS A 128 16.49 -3.86 -9.74
N VAL A 129 15.98 -3.30 -8.63
CA VAL A 129 16.78 -2.43 -7.75
C VAL A 129 17.94 -3.20 -7.10
N ARG A 130 17.69 -4.47 -6.70
CA ARG A 130 18.67 -5.40 -6.12
C ARG A 130 19.48 -4.78 -4.98
N SER A 131 18.80 -4.03 -4.10
CA SER A 131 19.38 -3.37 -2.93
C SER A 131 18.30 -3.20 -1.88
N ALA A 132 18.29 -4.08 -0.88
CA ALA A 132 17.35 -3.98 0.24
C ALA A 132 17.55 -2.67 1.02
N ALA A 133 18.79 -2.18 1.14
CA ALA A 133 19.07 -0.89 1.77
C ALA A 133 18.38 0.29 1.07
N HIS A 134 18.34 0.32 -0.27
CA HIS A 134 17.64 1.38 -1.01
C HIS A 134 16.12 1.24 -0.89
N MET A 135 15.60 0.01 -0.96
CA MET A 135 14.16 -0.24 -0.77
C MET A 135 13.69 0.14 0.64
N ALA A 136 14.51 -0.13 1.66
CA ALA A 136 14.28 0.28 3.04
C ALA A 136 14.23 1.81 3.19
N ALA A 137 15.21 2.51 2.63
CA ALA A 137 15.26 3.97 2.65
C ALA A 137 14.06 4.60 1.92
N GLN A 138 13.66 4.06 0.77
CA GLN A 138 12.46 4.50 0.06
C GLN A 138 11.21 4.28 0.92
N ASN A 139 11.06 3.10 1.53
CA ASN A 139 9.93 2.77 2.39
C ASN A 139 9.79 3.75 3.57
N GLU A 140 10.89 4.10 4.24
CA GLU A 140 10.92 5.11 5.30
C GLU A 140 10.55 6.52 4.80
N LYS A 141 11.02 6.94 3.61
CA LYS A 141 10.61 8.22 3.00
C LYS A 141 9.12 8.25 2.72
N LEU A 142 8.59 7.18 2.12
CA LEU A 142 7.16 7.04 1.82
C LEU A 142 6.34 7.12 3.10
N ARG A 143 6.75 6.42 4.17
CA ARG A 143 6.10 6.48 5.49
C ARG A 143 6.10 7.89 6.06
N THR A 144 7.27 8.52 6.09
CA THR A 144 7.49 9.85 6.67
C THR A 144 6.69 10.94 5.96
N LEU A 145 6.59 10.86 4.63
CA LEU A 145 5.95 11.89 3.79
C LEU A 145 4.49 11.55 3.44
N SER A 146 3.95 10.40 3.89
CA SER A 146 2.64 9.88 3.50
C SER A 146 1.45 10.79 3.79
N LEU A 147 1.59 11.71 4.75
CA LEU A 147 0.57 12.67 5.20
C LEU A 147 1.08 14.13 5.14
N GLY A 148 2.21 14.37 4.47
CA GLY A 148 2.76 15.72 4.24
C GLY A 148 2.16 16.37 3.00
N ASP A 149 2.94 17.24 2.35
CA ASP A 149 2.59 17.75 1.03
C ASP A 149 3.08 16.80 -0.08
N PHE A 150 2.25 16.62 -1.12
CA PHE A 150 2.59 15.71 -2.22
C PHE A 150 3.79 16.17 -3.03
N ARG A 151 4.07 17.48 -3.09
CA ARG A 151 5.23 17.99 -3.84
C ARG A 151 6.53 17.47 -3.22
N ALA A 152 6.67 17.50 -1.89
CA ALA A 152 7.81 16.95 -1.18
C ALA A 152 7.93 15.44 -1.39
N LEU A 153 6.82 14.69 -1.31
CA LEU A 153 6.79 13.26 -1.60
C LEU A 153 7.22 12.95 -3.04
N ALA A 154 6.64 13.64 -4.02
CA ALA A 154 6.93 13.45 -5.44
C ALA A 154 8.39 13.80 -5.79
N PHE A 155 8.91 14.91 -5.27
CA PHE A 155 10.31 15.28 -5.45
C PHE A 155 11.25 14.27 -4.78
N ALA A 156 10.93 13.82 -3.56
CA ALA A 156 11.74 12.80 -2.88
C ALA A 156 11.82 11.50 -3.68
N MET A 157 10.77 11.13 -4.43
CA MET A 157 10.76 9.96 -5.31
C MET A 157 11.52 10.19 -6.62
N LEU A 158 11.47 11.40 -7.21
CA LEU A 158 12.26 11.73 -8.40
C LEU A 158 13.78 11.57 -8.16
N THR A 159 14.23 11.80 -6.94
CA THR A 159 15.65 11.73 -6.56
C THR A 159 15.94 10.53 -5.64
N ASP A 160 15.06 9.54 -5.57
CA ASP A 160 15.24 8.38 -4.71
C ASP A 160 16.19 7.34 -5.32
N ALA A 161 17.09 6.75 -4.52
CA ALA A 161 18.08 5.78 -5.01
C ALA A 161 17.44 4.50 -5.58
N ALA A 162 16.32 4.03 -5.01
CA ALA A 162 15.62 2.88 -5.56
C ALA A 162 14.90 3.25 -6.85
N MET A 163 14.24 4.42 -6.91
CA MET A 163 13.57 4.91 -8.12
C MET A 163 14.55 5.18 -9.28
N LEU A 164 15.69 5.81 -9.01
CA LEU A 164 16.74 6.06 -10.00
C LEU A 164 17.33 4.76 -10.58
N ARG A 165 17.38 3.67 -9.79
CA ARG A 165 17.73 2.33 -10.31
C ARG A 165 16.60 1.70 -11.10
N TRP A 166 15.37 1.84 -10.59
CA TRP A 166 14.18 1.22 -11.19
C TRP A 166 13.89 1.78 -12.58
N LEU A 167 14.02 3.10 -12.76
CA LEU A 167 13.73 3.80 -14.01
C LEU A 167 14.98 4.28 -14.75
N ASP A 168 16.14 3.72 -14.41
CA ASP A 168 17.44 3.98 -15.05
C ASP A 168 17.87 5.47 -15.02
N GLY A 169 17.33 6.25 -14.09
CA GLY A 169 17.66 7.66 -13.88
C GLY A 169 19.13 7.89 -13.52
N GLN A 170 19.79 6.94 -12.85
CA GLN A 170 21.23 7.01 -12.57
C GLN A 170 22.11 7.00 -13.83
N SER A 171 21.56 6.58 -14.98
CA SER A 171 22.22 6.57 -16.29
C SER A 171 21.84 7.79 -17.15
N ASN A 172 20.92 8.64 -16.68
CA ASN A 172 20.46 9.82 -17.39
C ASN A 172 21.55 10.92 -17.38
N THR A 173 22.01 11.33 -18.56
CA THR A 173 23.09 12.34 -18.68
C THR A 173 22.79 13.34 -19.79
N ALA A 174 23.38 14.53 -19.73
CA ALA A 174 23.27 15.53 -20.78
C ALA A 174 23.63 15.00 -22.18
N LYS A 175 24.56 14.03 -22.26
CA LYS A 175 24.98 13.41 -23.53
C LYS A 175 24.03 12.33 -24.03
N ALA A 176 23.27 11.72 -23.13
CA ALA A 176 22.32 10.66 -23.43
C ALA A 176 21.13 10.80 -22.46
N PRO A 177 20.21 11.74 -22.72
CA PRO A 177 19.02 11.90 -21.91
C PRO A 177 18.16 10.62 -21.97
N ASN A 178 17.69 10.16 -20.81
CA ASN A 178 16.83 9.00 -20.67
C ASN A 178 15.43 9.47 -20.24
N GLU A 179 14.45 9.23 -21.09
CA GLU A 179 13.07 9.69 -20.93
C GLU A 179 12.26 8.90 -19.91
N ASN A 180 12.69 7.71 -19.53
CA ASN A 180 11.89 6.76 -18.76
C ASN A 180 11.32 7.41 -17.48
N LEU A 181 12.17 7.90 -16.57
CA LEU A 181 11.69 8.54 -15.33
C LEU A 181 10.78 9.75 -15.58
N ALA A 182 11.06 10.58 -16.58
CA ALA A 182 10.24 11.75 -16.88
C ALA A 182 8.85 11.35 -17.40
N ARG A 183 8.80 10.36 -18.30
CA ARG A 183 7.56 9.81 -18.85
C ARG A 183 6.71 9.21 -17.74
N GLU A 184 7.27 8.31 -16.94
CA GLU A 184 6.54 7.63 -15.87
C GLU A 184 6.08 8.61 -14.78
N PHE A 185 6.86 9.66 -14.49
CA PHE A 185 6.43 10.69 -13.55
C PHE A 185 5.19 11.44 -14.04
N MET A 186 5.16 11.87 -15.30
CA MET A 186 3.98 12.51 -15.87
C MET A 186 2.81 11.51 -15.98
N GLU A 187 3.06 10.36 -16.59
CA GLU A 187 2.03 9.40 -16.99
C GLU A 187 1.42 8.64 -15.81
N LEU A 188 2.25 8.12 -14.91
CA LEU A 188 1.80 7.20 -13.87
C LEU A 188 1.77 7.83 -12.48
N PHE A 189 2.59 8.84 -12.20
CA PHE A 189 2.71 9.38 -10.86
C PHE A 189 1.98 10.71 -10.64
N ALA A 190 1.84 11.55 -11.67
CA ALA A 190 1.38 12.92 -11.49
C ALA A 190 0.13 13.30 -12.30
N LEU A 191 0.00 12.92 -13.58
CA LEU A 191 -1.05 13.43 -14.48
C LEU A 191 -2.03 12.36 -14.96
N GLY A 192 -1.58 11.11 -15.13
CA GLY A 192 -2.33 10.08 -15.85
C GLY A 192 -2.03 10.10 -17.35
N HIS A 193 -2.22 8.94 -18.00
CA HIS A 193 -1.98 8.77 -19.42
C HIS A 193 -2.81 9.74 -20.27
N GLY A 194 -2.15 10.43 -21.21
CA GLY A 194 -2.80 11.32 -22.18
C GLY A 194 -3.34 12.64 -21.61
N ASN A 195 -2.98 13.01 -20.38
CA ASN A 195 -3.57 14.16 -19.68
C ASN A 195 -2.77 15.47 -19.87
N GLY A 196 -2.50 15.84 -21.13
CA GLY A 196 -2.06 17.19 -21.51
C GLY A 196 -0.54 17.42 -21.57
N TYR A 197 0.28 16.38 -21.41
CA TYR A 197 1.71 16.44 -21.76
C TYR A 197 1.94 15.90 -23.18
N THR A 198 3.01 16.36 -23.81
CA THR A 198 3.45 15.92 -25.12
C THR A 198 4.75 15.12 -25.03
N GLU A 199 5.13 14.48 -26.14
CA GLU A 199 6.43 13.83 -26.27
C GLU A 199 7.59 14.84 -26.13
N ASP A 200 7.39 16.10 -26.52
CA ASP A 200 8.38 17.16 -26.31
C ASP A 200 8.56 17.48 -24.82
N ASP A 201 7.48 17.46 -24.04
CA ASP A 201 7.53 17.65 -22.58
C ASP A 201 8.29 16.49 -21.90
N VAL A 202 8.09 15.25 -22.36
CA VAL A 202 8.84 14.09 -21.88
C VAL A 202 10.33 14.28 -22.15
N ARG A 203 10.71 14.67 -23.37
CA ARG A 203 12.10 14.96 -23.74
C ARG A 203 12.70 16.11 -22.92
N ALA A 204 11.95 17.18 -22.69
CA ALA A 204 12.38 18.29 -21.85
C ALA A 204 12.55 17.88 -20.38
N GLY A 205 11.63 17.07 -19.85
CA GLY A 205 11.73 16.47 -18.53
C GLY A 205 12.93 15.55 -18.38
N ALA A 206 13.21 14.72 -19.39
CA ALA A 206 14.38 13.85 -19.43
C ALA A 206 15.67 14.66 -19.24
N ARG A 207 15.78 15.79 -19.95
CA ARG A 207 16.90 16.73 -19.82
C ARG A 207 16.96 17.36 -18.43
N ALA A 208 15.83 17.77 -17.85
CA ALA A 208 15.76 18.35 -16.50
C ALA A 208 16.20 17.37 -15.40
N LEU A 209 16.02 16.06 -15.62
CA LEU A 209 16.39 15.01 -14.68
C LEU A 209 17.80 14.43 -14.91
N THR A 210 18.59 15.00 -15.82
CA THR A 210 19.96 14.53 -16.10
C THR A 210 20.90 14.77 -14.92
N GLY A 211 21.90 13.89 -14.75
CA GLY A 211 23.03 14.12 -13.86
C GLY A 211 22.89 13.60 -12.44
N TRP A 212 21.72 13.06 -12.06
CA TRP A 212 21.55 12.35 -10.79
C TRP A 212 22.35 11.04 -10.77
N VAL A 213 23.08 10.82 -9.67
CA VAL A 213 23.88 9.62 -9.44
C VAL A 213 23.55 9.02 -8.10
N ILE A 214 23.95 7.75 -7.92
CA ILE A 214 23.94 7.09 -6.63
C ILE A 214 25.40 6.90 -6.22
N ASP A 215 25.77 7.54 -5.12
CA ASP A 215 27.12 7.56 -4.58
C ASP A 215 27.48 6.23 -3.92
N ALA A 216 28.77 6.07 -3.59
CA ALA A 216 29.29 4.82 -3.04
C ALA A 216 28.73 4.46 -1.65
N ASP A 217 28.18 5.44 -0.94
CA ASP A 217 27.48 5.32 0.34
C ASP A 217 25.96 5.07 0.16
N GLY A 218 25.46 5.01 -1.08
CA GLY A 218 24.06 4.79 -1.41
C GLY A 218 23.20 6.05 -1.42
N GLN A 219 23.77 7.22 -1.10
CA GLN A 219 23.06 8.50 -1.21
C GLN A 219 22.95 8.94 -2.67
N THR A 220 22.06 9.89 -2.93
CA THR A 220 21.91 10.46 -4.26
C THR A 220 22.45 11.87 -4.30
N SER A 221 23.10 12.23 -5.40
CA SER A 221 23.61 13.58 -5.63
C SER A 221 23.51 13.96 -7.10
N LEU A 222 23.49 15.28 -7.35
CA LEU A 222 23.55 15.82 -8.70
C LEU A 222 25.01 16.04 -9.08
N THR A 223 25.46 15.43 -10.19
CA THR A 223 26.77 15.69 -10.78
C THR A 223 26.65 16.77 -11.87
N PRO A 224 27.14 18.01 -11.67
CA PRO A 224 26.92 19.11 -12.62
C PRO A 224 27.45 18.83 -14.03
N LYS A 225 28.59 18.13 -14.15
CA LYS A 225 29.18 17.76 -15.45
C LYS A 225 28.32 16.80 -16.27
N ARG A 226 27.35 16.12 -15.64
CA ARG A 226 26.41 15.20 -16.27
C ARG A 226 25.02 15.82 -16.45
N HIS A 227 24.78 16.99 -15.87
CA HIS A 227 23.51 17.71 -15.98
C HIS A 227 23.50 18.60 -17.22
N ASP A 228 22.36 18.67 -17.87
CA ASP A 228 22.09 19.58 -18.97
C ASP A 228 21.51 20.87 -18.39
N SER A 229 22.32 21.94 -18.33
CA SER A 229 21.88 23.27 -17.87
C SER A 229 21.39 24.18 -19.02
N GLY A 230 21.16 23.62 -20.21
CA GLY A 230 20.59 24.36 -21.33
C GLY A 230 19.11 24.63 -21.12
N GLY A 231 18.59 25.70 -21.72
CA GLY A 231 17.15 25.99 -21.70
C GLY A 231 16.31 24.81 -22.23
N LYS A 232 15.19 24.53 -21.56
CA LYS A 232 14.23 23.48 -21.93
C LYS A 232 12.85 24.14 -21.98
N THR A 233 11.99 23.68 -22.87
CA THR A 233 10.58 24.10 -22.92
C THR A 233 9.72 22.99 -22.35
N LEU A 234 9.00 23.27 -21.28
CA LEU A 234 8.17 22.31 -20.56
C LEU A 234 6.81 22.96 -20.30
N PHE A 235 5.72 22.39 -20.84
CA PHE A 235 4.37 22.95 -20.84
C PHE A 235 4.31 24.42 -21.29
N GLY A 236 5.04 24.73 -22.37
CA GLY A 236 5.11 26.07 -22.96
C GLY A 236 6.01 27.07 -22.20
N LEU A 237 6.56 26.70 -21.04
CA LEU A 237 7.49 27.53 -20.28
C LEU A 237 8.93 27.20 -20.65
N THR A 238 9.74 28.21 -21.00
CA THR A 238 11.15 28.01 -21.34
C THR A 238 12.06 28.55 -20.24
N ARG A 239 12.86 27.68 -19.64
CA ARG A 239 13.90 28.02 -18.65
C ARG A 239 14.89 26.87 -18.49
N ASP A 240 15.94 27.07 -17.70
CA ASP A 240 16.77 25.96 -17.23
C ASP A 240 16.03 25.22 -16.11
N PHE A 241 15.28 24.18 -16.47
CA PHE A 241 14.61 23.33 -15.48
C PHE A 241 15.61 22.32 -14.90
N ASP A 242 15.68 22.28 -13.58
CA ASP A 242 16.22 21.18 -12.79
C ASP A 242 15.10 20.22 -12.35
N ALA A 243 15.42 19.23 -11.51
CA ALA A 243 14.44 18.26 -11.01
C ALA A 243 13.30 18.91 -10.20
N ALA A 244 13.59 19.98 -9.46
CA ALA A 244 12.58 20.66 -8.66
C ALA A 244 11.63 21.46 -9.55
N GLY A 245 12.19 22.22 -10.50
CA GLY A 245 11.42 22.94 -11.51
C GLY A 245 10.58 22.02 -12.38
N PHE A 246 11.10 20.85 -12.76
CA PHE A 246 10.34 19.81 -13.46
C PHE A 246 9.14 19.36 -12.62
N CYS A 247 9.38 18.93 -11.37
CA CYS A 247 8.35 18.49 -10.44
C CYS A 247 7.24 19.54 -10.29
N ASP A 248 7.63 20.79 -10.00
CA ASP A 248 6.69 21.89 -9.79
C ASP A 248 5.82 22.17 -11.01
N THR A 249 6.40 22.07 -12.20
CA THR A 249 5.70 22.40 -13.46
C THR A 249 4.74 21.31 -13.86
N VAL A 250 5.11 20.04 -13.65
CA VAL A 250 4.19 18.90 -13.84
C VAL A 250 3.05 18.97 -12.82
N LEU A 251 3.35 19.18 -11.54
CA LEU A 251 2.33 19.23 -10.49
C LEU A 251 1.45 20.47 -10.54
N ALA A 252 1.81 21.49 -11.32
CA ALA A 252 0.98 22.66 -11.59
C ALA A 252 -0.05 22.43 -12.71
N GLN A 253 0.05 21.32 -13.46
CA GLN A 253 -0.92 21.03 -14.50
C GLN A 253 -2.31 20.73 -13.91
N PRO A 254 -3.40 21.18 -14.56
CA PRO A 254 -4.76 21.07 -14.00
C PRO A 254 -5.16 19.64 -13.62
N LYS A 255 -4.73 18.64 -14.40
CA LYS A 255 -5.06 17.22 -14.16
C LYS A 255 -4.31 16.58 -13.01
N SER A 256 -3.30 17.24 -12.44
CA SER A 256 -2.47 16.60 -11.42
C SER A 256 -3.23 16.32 -10.12
N ALA A 257 -3.97 17.32 -9.61
CA ALA A 257 -4.74 17.16 -8.37
C ALA A 257 -5.84 16.10 -8.50
N GLU A 258 -6.59 16.12 -9.62
CA GLU A 258 -7.62 15.13 -9.92
C GLU A 258 -7.03 13.72 -10.00
N TYR A 259 -5.88 13.56 -10.67
CA TYR A 259 -5.23 12.27 -10.82
C TYR A 259 -4.80 11.68 -9.48
N VAL A 260 -4.10 12.46 -8.64
CA VAL A 260 -3.63 12.02 -7.33
C VAL A 260 -4.80 11.71 -6.39
N ALA A 261 -5.80 12.59 -6.32
CA ALA A 261 -6.99 12.38 -5.51
C ALA A 261 -7.78 11.13 -5.95
N GLY A 262 -7.99 10.95 -7.25
CA GLY A 262 -8.67 9.79 -7.80
C GLY A 262 -7.90 8.48 -7.61
N ARG A 263 -6.56 8.50 -7.69
CA ARG A 263 -5.71 7.33 -7.40
C ARG A 263 -5.78 6.92 -5.93
N LEU A 264 -5.83 7.87 -5.00
CA LEU A 264 -5.93 7.56 -3.58
C LEU A 264 -7.35 7.09 -3.21
N TRP A 265 -8.39 7.72 -3.78
CA TRP A 265 -9.78 7.25 -3.68
C TRP A 265 -9.91 5.78 -4.07
N ARG A 266 -9.35 5.40 -5.23
CA ARG A 266 -9.44 4.03 -5.71
C ARG A 266 -8.79 2.97 -4.82
N GLN A 267 -7.89 3.39 -3.94
CA GLN A 267 -7.16 2.50 -3.04
C GLN A 267 -7.73 2.46 -1.61
N LEU A 268 -8.60 3.42 -1.26
CA LEU A 268 -9.17 3.56 0.08
C LEU A 268 -10.68 3.37 0.12
N ALA A 269 -11.42 3.80 -0.91
CA ALA A 269 -12.88 3.93 -0.82
C ALA A 269 -13.67 3.06 -1.81
N SER A 270 -13.23 2.93 -3.07
CA SER A 270 -13.97 2.19 -4.10
C SER A 270 -13.06 1.70 -5.22
N ASP A 271 -13.31 0.55 -5.84
CA ASP A 271 -12.62 0.18 -7.09
C ASP A 271 -13.02 1.07 -8.28
N GLU A 272 -14.19 1.72 -8.19
CA GLU A 272 -14.71 2.64 -9.20
C GLU A 272 -14.13 4.06 -9.03
N PRO A 273 -13.99 4.83 -10.13
CA PRO A 273 -13.66 6.25 -10.05
C PRO A 273 -14.64 7.02 -9.16
N ALA A 274 -14.13 8.01 -8.42
CA ALA A 274 -14.98 8.92 -7.64
C ALA A 274 -15.97 9.65 -8.55
N ALA A 275 -17.21 9.81 -8.10
CA ALA A 275 -18.16 10.69 -8.75
C ALA A 275 -17.58 12.13 -8.86
N PRO A 276 -17.94 12.93 -9.88
CA PRO A 276 -17.37 14.26 -10.09
C PRO A 276 -17.47 15.18 -8.87
N GLU A 277 -18.56 15.12 -8.12
CA GLU A 277 -18.81 15.93 -6.93
C GLU A 277 -17.92 15.49 -5.75
N VAL A 278 -17.70 14.18 -5.59
CA VAL A 278 -16.73 13.64 -4.62
C VAL A 278 -15.33 14.10 -5.00
N LEU A 279 -14.92 13.88 -6.25
CA LEU A 279 -13.59 14.27 -6.71
C LEU A 279 -13.33 15.77 -6.51
N SER A 280 -14.33 16.60 -6.75
CA SER A 280 -14.26 18.04 -6.48
C SER A 280 -13.99 18.35 -5.00
N ARG A 281 -14.70 17.71 -4.06
CA ARG A 281 -14.45 17.84 -2.62
C ARG A 281 -13.04 17.37 -2.24
N LEU A 282 -12.60 16.23 -2.79
CA LEU A 282 -11.27 15.68 -2.53
C LEU A 282 -10.16 16.62 -3.03
N VAL A 283 -10.29 17.16 -4.25
CA VAL A 283 -9.35 18.13 -4.82
C VAL A 283 -9.36 19.43 -4.02
N SER A 284 -10.53 19.87 -3.53
CA SER A 284 -10.63 21.04 -2.65
C SER A 284 -9.91 20.82 -1.32
N ALA A 285 -10.02 19.62 -0.73
CA ALA A 285 -9.31 19.28 0.51
C ALA A 285 -7.80 19.17 0.31
N TYR A 286 -7.37 18.56 -0.80
CA TYR A 286 -5.97 18.49 -1.22
C TYR A 286 -5.39 19.89 -1.42
N GLY A 287 -6.16 20.79 -2.03
CA GLY A 287 -5.87 22.22 -2.13
C GLY A 287 -4.58 22.58 -2.88
N PRO A 288 -4.24 23.87 -2.95
CA PRO A 288 -3.00 24.32 -3.60
C PRO A 288 -1.75 23.88 -2.85
N GLY A 289 -1.88 23.60 -1.53
CA GLY A 289 -0.82 23.05 -0.69
C GLY A 289 -0.53 21.57 -0.94
N ARG A 290 -1.39 20.87 -1.70
CA ARG A 290 -1.26 19.44 -1.99
C ARG A 290 -1.19 18.58 -0.72
N ASP A 291 -2.04 18.90 0.25
CA ASP A 291 -2.07 18.32 1.59
C ASP A 291 -2.63 16.89 1.56
N LEU A 292 -1.76 15.91 1.80
CA LEU A 292 -2.11 14.50 1.79
C LEU A 292 -2.90 14.08 3.04
N ARG A 293 -2.71 14.76 4.17
CA ARG A 293 -3.50 14.51 5.38
C ARG A 293 -4.93 14.96 5.17
N ALA A 294 -5.13 16.18 4.67
CA ALA A 294 -6.45 16.71 4.36
C ALA A 294 -7.17 15.86 3.30
N LEU A 295 -6.47 15.44 2.25
CA LEU A 295 -7.01 14.54 1.24
C LEU A 295 -7.42 13.18 1.84
N THR A 296 -6.53 12.54 2.62
CA THR A 296 -6.83 11.25 3.26
C THR A 296 -8.02 11.35 4.19
N ARG A 297 -8.08 12.41 5.01
CA ARG A 297 -9.22 12.70 5.88
C ARG A 297 -10.51 12.83 5.06
N ALA A 298 -10.50 13.65 4.01
CA ALA A 298 -11.67 13.88 3.17
C ALA A 298 -12.21 12.57 2.57
N ILE A 299 -11.33 11.67 2.10
CA ILE A 299 -11.73 10.35 1.61
C ILE A 299 -12.39 9.52 2.72
N LEU A 300 -11.75 9.39 3.88
CA LEU A 300 -12.22 8.54 4.98
C LEU A 300 -13.49 9.06 5.67
N THR A 301 -13.83 10.34 5.47
CA THR A 301 -15.04 10.97 6.00
C THR A 301 -16.08 11.29 4.94
N ASP A 302 -15.86 10.96 3.67
CA ASP A 302 -16.82 11.29 2.61
C ASP A 302 -18.11 10.48 2.76
N GLU A 303 -19.24 11.13 2.55
CA GLU A 303 -20.57 10.49 2.66
C GLU A 303 -20.75 9.37 1.64
N GLU A 304 -20.20 9.47 0.43
CA GLU A 304 -20.34 8.41 -0.57
C GLU A 304 -19.66 7.12 -0.09
N PHE A 305 -18.50 7.24 0.56
CA PHE A 305 -17.77 6.10 1.12
C PHE A 305 -18.42 5.57 2.42
N THR A 306 -18.90 6.47 3.28
CA THR A 306 -19.48 6.08 4.57
C THR A 306 -20.93 5.61 4.47
N ALA A 307 -21.71 6.04 3.48
CA ALA A 307 -23.11 5.63 3.30
C ALA A 307 -23.27 4.42 2.37
N ASN A 308 -22.45 4.27 1.33
CA ASN A 308 -22.60 3.17 0.37
C ASN A 308 -21.83 1.91 0.78
N ARG A 309 -22.34 0.75 0.36
CA ARG A 309 -21.55 -0.49 0.29
C ARG A 309 -20.60 -0.44 -0.92
N ALA A 310 -19.81 0.63 -1.04
CA ALA A 310 -18.70 0.63 -2.00
C ALA A 310 -17.84 -0.60 -1.67
N ALA A 311 -17.56 -1.41 -2.70
CA ALA A 311 -16.84 -2.67 -2.52
C ALA A 311 -15.45 -2.50 -3.12
N VAL A 312 -14.43 -2.37 -2.28
CA VAL A 312 -13.04 -2.54 -2.69
C VAL A 312 -12.68 -4.00 -2.51
N VAL A 313 -12.15 -4.66 -3.54
CA VAL A 313 -11.60 -6.00 -3.41
C VAL A 313 -10.33 -5.94 -2.55
N ASN A 314 -10.31 -6.70 -1.46
CA ASN A 314 -9.15 -6.80 -0.58
C ASN A 314 -7.95 -7.41 -1.32
N THR A 315 -6.88 -6.63 -1.38
CA THR A 315 -5.62 -7.08 -1.97
C THR A 315 -5.01 -8.20 -1.13
N PRO A 316 -4.18 -9.08 -1.71
CA PRO A 316 -3.58 -10.19 -0.98
C PRO A 316 -2.86 -9.81 0.33
N ILE A 317 -2.14 -8.67 0.37
CA ILE A 317 -1.47 -8.18 1.59
C ILE A 317 -2.50 -7.78 2.64
N GLU A 318 -3.55 -7.02 2.26
CA GLU A 318 -4.59 -6.61 3.20
C GLU A 318 -5.34 -7.80 3.79
N TRP A 319 -5.69 -8.76 2.95
CA TRP A 319 -6.32 -10.00 3.37
C TRP A 319 -5.43 -10.77 4.35
N LEU A 320 -4.17 -11.02 3.99
CA LEU A 320 -3.29 -11.85 4.81
C LEU A 320 -2.96 -11.19 6.15
N VAL A 321 -2.57 -9.90 6.12
CA VAL A 321 -2.25 -9.13 7.32
C VAL A 321 -3.50 -9.00 8.21
N GLY A 322 -4.67 -8.74 7.63
CA GLY A 322 -5.91 -8.64 8.39
C GLY A 322 -6.31 -9.92 9.09
N VAL A 323 -6.17 -11.08 8.44
CA VAL A 323 -6.42 -12.38 9.09
C VAL A 323 -5.40 -12.62 10.22
N MET A 324 -4.11 -12.34 9.97
CA MET A 324 -3.07 -12.51 11.00
C MET A 324 -3.30 -11.64 12.23
N ARG A 325 -3.72 -10.38 12.02
CA ARG A 325 -4.07 -9.44 13.09
C ARG A 325 -5.29 -9.89 13.88
N ALA A 326 -6.39 -10.18 13.20
CA ALA A 326 -7.64 -10.61 13.84
C ALA A 326 -7.42 -11.88 14.68
N LEU A 327 -6.68 -12.85 14.15
CA LEU A 327 -6.39 -14.11 14.84
C LEU A 327 -5.18 -14.04 15.77
N ARG A 328 -4.56 -12.87 15.98
CA ARG A 328 -3.37 -12.68 16.83
C ARG A 328 -2.28 -13.72 16.57
N VAL A 329 -2.03 -14.03 15.30
CA VAL A 329 -1.07 -15.06 14.88
C VAL A 329 0.34 -14.65 15.34
N PRO A 330 1.14 -15.58 15.91
CA PRO A 330 2.51 -15.28 16.35
C PRO A 330 3.46 -15.08 15.17
N VAL A 331 3.43 -13.88 14.58
CA VAL A 331 4.15 -13.51 13.34
C VAL A 331 5.67 -13.59 13.49
N ASP A 332 6.21 -13.55 14.70
CA ASP A 332 7.65 -13.60 14.96
C ASP A 332 8.28 -14.97 14.66
N LYS A 333 7.45 -16.01 14.47
CA LYS A 333 7.91 -17.36 14.14
C LYS A 333 8.39 -17.43 12.67
N PRO A 334 9.63 -17.87 12.39
CA PRO A 334 10.17 -17.92 11.02
C PRO A 334 9.31 -18.72 10.02
N GLU A 335 8.69 -19.81 10.47
CA GLU A 335 7.82 -20.64 9.65
C GLU A 335 6.49 -19.96 9.28
N VAL A 336 6.06 -18.96 10.07
CA VAL A 336 4.88 -18.13 9.79
C VAL A 336 5.23 -17.07 8.75
N LEU A 337 6.37 -16.39 8.89
CA LEU A 337 6.84 -15.42 7.88
C LEU A 337 7.10 -16.09 6.53
N LYS A 338 7.72 -17.27 6.52
CA LYS A 338 7.91 -18.07 5.31
C LYS A 338 6.59 -18.46 4.64
N MET A 339 5.58 -18.80 5.44
CA MET A 339 4.24 -19.10 4.96
C MET A 339 3.58 -17.87 4.34
N ALA A 340 3.68 -16.73 5.02
CA ALA A 340 3.14 -15.47 4.55
C ALA A 340 3.76 -15.06 3.22
N ASP A 341 5.10 -15.07 3.12
CA ASP A 341 5.84 -14.79 1.87
C ASP A 341 5.43 -15.75 0.74
N THR A 342 5.33 -17.05 1.02
CA THR A 342 4.91 -18.06 0.03
C THR A 342 3.48 -17.80 -0.47
N THR A 343 2.58 -17.44 0.45
CA THR A 343 1.18 -17.13 0.13
C THR A 343 1.09 -15.87 -0.75
N LEU A 344 1.77 -14.80 -0.37
CA LEU A 344 1.77 -13.54 -1.12
C LEU A 344 2.45 -13.68 -2.50
N LYS A 345 3.48 -14.51 -2.60
CA LYS A 345 4.09 -14.87 -3.89
C LYS A 345 3.10 -15.62 -4.78
N ALA A 346 2.35 -16.59 -4.24
CA ALA A 346 1.33 -17.32 -4.99
C ALA A 346 0.15 -16.42 -5.40
N LEU A 347 -0.20 -15.43 -4.57
CA LEU A 347 -1.26 -14.47 -4.84
C LEU A 347 -0.81 -13.30 -5.74
N GLY A 348 0.48 -13.14 -6.01
CA GLY A 348 1.01 -12.12 -6.93
C GLY A 348 1.24 -10.73 -6.32
N GLN A 349 1.16 -10.58 -5.00
CA GLN A 349 1.38 -9.30 -4.31
C GLN A 349 2.35 -9.46 -3.14
N ARG A 350 3.63 -9.60 -3.45
CA ARG A 350 4.71 -9.68 -2.46
C ARG A 350 5.25 -8.28 -2.15
N PRO A 351 5.42 -7.87 -0.87
CA PRO A 351 5.94 -6.55 -0.52
C PRO A 351 7.27 -6.27 -1.23
N PHE A 352 7.47 -5.06 -1.75
CA PHE A 352 8.64 -4.65 -2.56
C PHE A 352 8.74 -5.22 -3.98
N TYR A 353 7.76 -6.00 -4.45
CA TYR A 353 7.76 -6.56 -5.80
C TYR A 353 6.49 -6.23 -6.59
N PRO A 354 6.19 -4.94 -6.87
CA PRO A 354 5.23 -4.60 -7.90
C PRO A 354 5.69 -5.17 -9.25
N PRO A 355 4.75 -5.68 -10.08
CA PRO A 355 5.09 -6.32 -11.35
C PRO A 355 5.48 -5.33 -12.46
N SER A 356 5.12 -4.06 -12.31
CA SER A 356 5.41 -2.99 -13.28
C SER A 356 5.51 -1.62 -12.61
N VAL A 357 5.87 -0.59 -13.37
CA VAL A 357 5.88 0.82 -12.92
C VAL A 357 4.46 1.32 -12.59
N GLY A 358 3.42 0.68 -13.12
CA GLY A 358 2.02 0.97 -12.79
C GLY A 358 1.58 0.47 -11.41
N GLY A 359 2.41 -0.33 -10.73
CA GLY A 359 2.07 -0.96 -9.44
C GLY A 359 1.46 -2.35 -9.61
N TRP A 360 0.80 -2.80 -8.54
CA TRP A 360 -0.05 -3.99 -8.54
C TRP A 360 -1.42 -3.68 -9.13
N PRO A 361 -2.10 -4.69 -9.73
CA PRO A 361 -3.45 -4.48 -10.25
C PRO A 361 -4.47 -4.34 -9.11
N HIS A 362 -5.70 -3.95 -9.42
CA HIS A 362 -6.77 -3.76 -8.43
C HIS A 362 -8.07 -4.46 -8.88
N GLY A 363 -9.06 -4.53 -7.99
CA GLY A 363 -10.36 -5.15 -8.27
C GLY A 363 -10.33 -6.67 -8.42
N GLN A 364 -11.23 -7.17 -9.28
CA GLN A 364 -11.60 -8.59 -9.37
C GLN A 364 -10.48 -9.54 -9.82
N VAL A 365 -9.36 -9.02 -10.35
CA VAL A 365 -8.17 -9.81 -10.68
C VAL A 365 -7.67 -10.64 -9.50
N TRP A 366 -7.93 -10.18 -8.27
CA TRP A 366 -7.56 -10.88 -7.04
C TRP A 366 -8.50 -12.03 -6.64
N LEU A 367 -9.59 -12.27 -7.38
CA LEU A 367 -10.66 -13.23 -7.06
C LEU A 367 -10.64 -14.47 -7.97
N SER A 368 -9.48 -14.82 -8.53
CA SER A 368 -9.34 -16.03 -9.36
C SER A 368 -9.50 -17.33 -8.55
N THR A 369 -9.82 -18.44 -9.21
CA THR A 369 -9.86 -19.78 -8.59
C THR A 369 -8.53 -20.16 -7.94
N ALA A 370 -7.41 -19.83 -8.56
CA ALA A 370 -6.07 -20.07 -7.99
C ALA A 370 -5.85 -19.24 -6.72
N SER A 371 -6.34 -17.99 -6.70
CA SER A 371 -6.29 -17.14 -5.52
C SER A 371 -7.16 -17.69 -4.39
N ALA A 372 -8.34 -18.21 -4.69
CA ALA A 372 -9.21 -18.85 -3.70
C ALA A 372 -8.56 -20.08 -3.04
N GLU A 373 -7.91 -20.95 -3.83
CA GLU A 373 -7.20 -22.12 -3.32
C GLU A 373 -6.00 -21.72 -2.43
N ALA A 374 -5.21 -20.74 -2.88
CA ALA A 374 -4.08 -20.23 -2.11
C ALA A 374 -4.53 -19.62 -0.77
N ARG A 375 -5.59 -18.80 -0.78
CA ARG A 375 -6.15 -18.21 0.44
C ARG A 375 -6.74 -19.26 1.36
N LEU A 376 -7.49 -20.25 0.86
CA LEU A 376 -8.07 -21.29 1.71
C LEU A 376 -6.98 -22.09 2.44
N ARG A 377 -5.91 -22.50 1.74
CA ARG A 377 -4.77 -23.19 2.37
C ARG A 377 -4.12 -22.35 3.46
N ALA A 378 -3.86 -21.07 3.18
CA ALA A 378 -3.27 -20.16 4.15
C ALA A 378 -4.20 -19.92 5.34
N ALA A 379 -5.50 -19.71 5.10
CA ALA A 379 -6.51 -19.47 6.12
C ALA A 379 -6.66 -20.64 7.10
N VAL A 380 -6.68 -21.89 6.60
CA VAL A 380 -6.68 -23.08 7.46
C VAL A 380 -5.44 -23.09 8.36
N ARG A 381 -4.25 -22.78 7.82
CA ARG A 381 -3.03 -22.76 8.62
C ARG A 381 -3.02 -21.62 9.64
N LEU A 382 -3.50 -20.44 9.26
CA LEU A 382 -3.62 -19.28 10.15
C LEU A 382 -4.60 -19.56 11.31
N ALA A 383 -5.74 -20.18 11.02
CA ALA A 383 -6.73 -20.52 12.03
C ALA A 383 -6.20 -21.52 13.08
N HIS A 384 -5.34 -22.46 12.69
CA HIS A 384 -4.67 -23.36 13.66
C HIS A 384 -3.56 -22.70 14.47
N LEU A 385 -2.97 -21.61 13.96
CA LEU A 385 -1.89 -20.88 14.64
C LEU A 385 -2.40 -19.73 15.52
N GLY A 386 -3.61 -19.25 15.25
CA GLY A 386 -4.20 -18.08 15.88
C GLY A 386 -5.00 -18.39 17.14
N ASP A 387 -5.39 -17.31 17.82
CA ASP A 387 -6.27 -17.30 18.97
C ASP A 387 -7.74 -17.36 18.50
N LEU A 388 -8.38 -18.51 18.72
CA LEU A 388 -9.81 -18.74 18.44
C LEU A 388 -10.68 -18.72 19.69
N SER A 389 -10.14 -18.37 20.87
CA SER A 389 -10.84 -18.49 22.15
C SER A 389 -12.18 -17.74 22.18
N GLY A 390 -12.23 -16.55 21.55
CA GLY A 390 -13.45 -15.75 21.42
C GLY A 390 -14.56 -16.38 20.56
N ILE A 391 -14.22 -17.37 19.73
CA ILE A 391 -15.17 -18.11 18.89
C ILE A 391 -15.49 -19.47 19.53
N GLU A 392 -14.48 -20.14 20.08
CA GLU A 392 -14.62 -21.47 20.69
C GLU A 392 -15.46 -21.46 21.96
N SER A 393 -15.40 -20.37 22.73
CA SER A 393 -16.18 -20.16 23.95
C SER A 393 -17.68 -19.94 23.71
N VAL A 394 -18.08 -19.67 22.46
CA VAL A 394 -19.47 -19.44 22.07
C VAL A 394 -20.14 -20.75 21.65
N ALA A 395 -21.44 -20.88 21.93
CA ALA A 395 -22.23 -22.05 21.55
C ALA A 395 -22.25 -22.22 20.02
N PRO A 396 -22.26 -23.45 19.47
CA PRO A 396 -22.18 -23.66 18.03
C PRO A 396 -23.21 -22.88 17.21
N ALA A 397 -24.42 -22.69 17.73
CA ALA A 397 -25.48 -21.93 17.05
C ALA A 397 -25.10 -20.46 16.78
N ASP A 398 -24.27 -19.85 17.63
CA ASP A 398 -23.96 -18.42 17.56
C ASP A 398 -22.54 -18.16 16.98
N ARG A 399 -21.81 -19.21 16.56
CA ARG A 399 -20.42 -19.08 16.11
C ARG A 399 -20.26 -18.35 14.79
N ILE A 400 -21.26 -18.37 13.90
CA ILE A 400 -21.22 -17.60 12.65
C ILE A 400 -21.19 -16.10 12.96
N GLU A 401 -22.04 -15.66 13.89
CA GLU A 401 -22.07 -14.27 14.35
C GLU A 401 -20.79 -13.90 15.11
N ALA A 402 -20.30 -14.79 16.00
CA ALA A 402 -19.05 -14.57 16.73
C ALA A 402 -17.84 -14.41 15.79
N VAL A 403 -17.74 -15.24 14.75
CA VAL A 403 -16.71 -15.10 13.70
C VAL A 403 -16.88 -13.80 12.93
N GLY A 404 -18.12 -13.42 12.59
CA GLY A 404 -18.40 -12.15 11.92
C GLY A 404 -17.92 -10.96 12.74
N TYR A 405 -18.33 -10.90 14.02
CA TYR A 405 -17.89 -9.89 14.96
C TYR A 405 -16.36 -9.85 15.08
N TRP A 406 -15.69 -10.99 15.24
CA TRP A 406 -14.23 -11.04 15.38
C TRP A 406 -13.47 -10.59 14.12
N LEU A 407 -14.06 -10.78 12.94
CA LEU A 407 -13.48 -10.40 11.64
C LEU A 407 -13.93 -9.00 11.14
N GLY A 408 -14.71 -8.26 11.92
CA GLY A 408 -15.23 -6.96 11.49
C GLY A 408 -16.29 -7.07 10.38
N ILE A 409 -17.03 -8.17 10.35
CA ILE A 409 -18.15 -8.43 9.43
C ILE A 409 -19.45 -8.32 10.22
N GLY A 410 -20.25 -7.30 9.91
CA GLY A 410 -21.45 -7.02 10.68
C GLY A 410 -22.67 -7.83 10.24
N SER A 411 -22.66 -8.41 9.04
CA SER A 411 -23.77 -9.22 8.54
C SER A 411 -23.27 -10.20 7.50
N TRP A 412 -23.89 -11.37 7.45
CA TRP A 412 -23.67 -12.39 6.42
C TRP A 412 -24.84 -12.41 5.45
N SER A 413 -24.56 -12.62 4.16
CA SER A 413 -25.61 -13.04 3.22
C SER A 413 -26.09 -14.44 3.56
N ASP A 414 -27.34 -14.77 3.22
CA ASP A 414 -27.92 -16.11 3.41
C ASP A 414 -27.01 -17.20 2.81
N ARG A 415 -26.48 -16.94 1.62
CA ARG A 415 -25.55 -17.86 0.93
C ARG A 415 -24.27 -18.10 1.73
N SER A 416 -23.68 -17.05 2.31
CA SER A 416 -22.48 -17.19 3.15
C SER A 416 -22.82 -17.90 4.46
N ALA A 417 -23.95 -17.57 5.09
CA ALA A 417 -24.40 -18.23 6.32
C ALA A 417 -24.64 -19.74 6.09
N ASP A 418 -25.34 -20.13 5.03
CA ASP A 418 -25.60 -21.53 4.66
C ASP A 418 -24.30 -22.31 4.40
N ALA A 419 -23.29 -21.67 3.80
CA ALA A 419 -21.99 -22.29 3.55
C ALA A 419 -21.15 -22.47 4.84
N LEU A 420 -21.37 -21.61 5.84
CA LEU A 420 -20.66 -21.62 7.11
C LEU A 420 -21.30 -22.56 8.15
N ASP A 421 -22.62 -22.75 8.11
CA ASP A 421 -23.38 -23.56 9.08
C ASP A 421 -22.81 -24.98 9.31
N PRO A 422 -22.43 -25.75 8.27
CA PRO A 422 -21.83 -27.09 8.47
C PRO A 422 -20.50 -27.08 9.25
N LEU A 423 -19.87 -25.92 9.40
CA LEU A 423 -18.56 -25.73 10.01
C LEU A 423 -18.63 -25.24 11.46
N VAL A 424 -19.81 -24.95 12.02
CA VAL A 424 -19.93 -24.36 13.36
C VAL A 424 -19.29 -25.21 14.48
N ARG A 425 -19.22 -26.53 14.30
CA ARG A 425 -18.54 -27.44 15.24
C ARG A 425 -17.04 -27.59 14.98
N LYS A 426 -16.51 -26.89 13.99
CA LYS A 426 -15.13 -26.96 13.50
C LYS A 426 -14.53 -25.54 13.39
N PRO A 427 -14.24 -24.86 14.52
CA PRO A 427 -13.88 -23.44 14.53
C PRO A 427 -12.73 -23.05 13.58
N PRO A 428 -11.63 -23.83 13.46
CA PRO A 428 -10.58 -23.50 12.50
C PRO A 428 -11.08 -23.49 11.05
N GLN A 429 -11.92 -24.45 10.67
CA GLN A 429 -12.51 -24.53 9.33
C GLN A 429 -13.56 -23.43 9.11
N LEU A 430 -14.36 -23.11 10.13
CA LEU A 430 -15.34 -22.02 10.09
C LEU A 430 -14.65 -20.68 9.80
N VAL A 431 -13.60 -20.36 10.56
CA VAL A 431 -12.80 -19.13 10.36
C VAL A 431 -12.15 -19.14 8.98
N ALA A 432 -11.56 -20.27 8.59
CA ALA A 432 -10.91 -20.37 7.29
C ALA A 432 -11.87 -20.15 6.11
N ALA A 433 -13.11 -20.63 6.21
CA ALA A 433 -14.16 -20.34 5.24
C ALA A 433 -14.62 -18.87 5.32
N ALA A 434 -14.84 -18.35 6.52
CA ALA A 434 -15.34 -17.00 6.76
C ALA A 434 -14.43 -15.92 6.15
N VAL A 435 -13.11 -16.03 6.29
CA VAL A 435 -12.15 -15.07 5.69
C VAL A 435 -12.04 -15.18 4.16
N ASN A 436 -12.76 -16.11 3.54
CA ASN A 436 -12.80 -16.32 2.09
C ASN A 436 -14.20 -16.05 1.50
N THR A 437 -15.11 -15.52 2.30
CA THR A 437 -16.44 -15.08 1.85
C THR A 437 -16.37 -13.72 1.13
N PRO A 438 -17.37 -13.38 0.29
CA PRO A 438 -17.48 -12.04 -0.28
C PRO A 438 -17.42 -10.92 0.76
N GLU A 439 -18.03 -11.12 1.94
CA GLU A 439 -18.10 -10.13 3.03
C GLU A 439 -16.72 -9.82 3.66
N TYR A 440 -15.78 -10.76 3.64
CA TYR A 440 -14.40 -10.52 4.05
C TYR A 440 -13.50 -10.09 2.87
N LEU A 441 -13.73 -10.63 1.68
CA LEU A 441 -12.90 -10.33 0.50
C LEU A 441 -13.21 -8.98 -0.12
N THR A 442 -14.31 -8.36 0.27
CA THR A 442 -14.65 -6.97 -0.07
C THR A 442 -14.88 -6.16 1.19
N SER A 443 -14.66 -4.85 1.10
CA SER A 443 -14.93 -3.90 2.19
C SER A 443 -15.26 -2.54 1.63
#